data_AF-A0A397YMP4-F1
#
_entry.id   AF-A0A397YMP4-F1
#
_cell.length_a   1.000
_cell.length_b   1.000
_cell.length_c   1.000
_cell.angle_alpha   90.00
_cell.angle_beta   90.00
_cell.angle_gamma   90.00
#
_symmetry.space_group_name_H-M   'P 1'
#
loop_
_entity.id
_entity.type
_entity.pdbx_description
1 polymer ?
#
loop_
_entity_poly.entity_id
_entity_poly.type
_entity_poly.pdbx_seq_one_letter_code
_entity_poly.pdbx_strand_id
1 'polypeptide(L)'
;MPFTSMSSTVPPLLFFLFIVIFNLSIFAKSWPLSQDNKIQEQDKDPFVGFNIGTDVSSLLPPPDLVKFLQTQKINHIRLYDADPELLKALSKTKIRVIISVPNNQLLAIGSSNATAASWIGRNVVAYYPETLITAISVGDEVLTTVPSSAPLLLPAIESLYNALVASNLHTQIKVSTPHAASIMMDTFPPSQAYFNQTWLSVISPLLRFLSKTGSPLMMNLYPYYVYMQNKGVVPLDNCLFEPLTPAKEMVDPNTLLHYTNVLDAMVDAAYVSMKNLNISDVAVLVTETGWPSQGDKMEPHATIDNADTYTSNLIKHVFDRTGTPMRPEVTPSVYIYELFNEDKRAPPVSEASWGLFYGNTTPVYLLHVSGSGAFLANDTTNKTYCVAMDGVDVKTLQAALDWACGPGRANCSEIQPGESCYQPNNVKGHASFAFNSYYQKEGRASGSCDFKGVAMITTTDPSHGSCIFPGSKKVGNQTQTVVNSTQVAAGETSSRSLLSRGFCASIMILVTCVLLPFW
;
A
#
# COMPACT_ATOMS: atom_id res chain seq x y z
N MET A 1 67.36 -30.17 25.87
CA MET A 1 66.76 -29.10 26.70
C MET A 1 67.62 -27.84 26.51
N PRO A 2 67.03 -26.65 26.35
CA PRO A 2 67.60 -25.62 25.48
C PRO A 2 68.73 -24.77 26.11
N PHE A 3 69.75 -24.56 25.29
CA PHE A 3 70.68 -23.42 25.19
C PHE A 3 69.87 -22.14 24.81
N THR A 4 70.24 -20.89 25.03
CA THR A 4 71.37 -20.20 25.69
C THR A 4 71.00 -18.71 25.78
N SER A 5 71.68 -18.04 26.70
CA SER A 5 71.82 -16.60 26.80
C SER A 5 72.49 -15.91 25.59
N MET A 6 72.13 -14.63 25.40
CA MET A 6 73.02 -13.45 25.51
C MET A 6 73.14 -12.50 24.29
N SER A 7 72.82 -11.24 24.61
CA SER A 7 73.31 -9.95 24.07
C SER A 7 72.85 -9.46 22.69
N SER A 8 72.30 -8.25 22.62
CA SER A 8 73.06 -7.06 22.24
C SER A 8 72.18 -5.81 22.14
N THR A 9 72.81 -4.70 22.44
CA THR A 9 72.32 -3.30 22.52
C THR A 9 72.06 -2.67 21.15
N VAL A 10 70.99 -1.89 21.02
CA VAL A 10 70.64 -1.09 19.81
C VAL A 10 70.56 0.42 20.19
N PRO A 11 71.06 1.35 19.36
CA PRO A 11 71.27 2.77 19.72
C PRO A 11 70.04 3.68 19.51
N PRO A 12 70.04 4.93 20.01
CA PRO A 12 68.86 5.79 20.11
C PRO A 12 68.69 6.65 18.85
N LEU A 13 67.96 6.15 17.85
CA LEU A 13 67.46 6.99 16.74
C LEU A 13 65.96 6.82 16.45
N LEU A 14 65.24 6.03 17.25
CA LEU A 14 63.82 5.72 17.06
C LEU A 14 62.85 6.50 17.95
N PHE A 15 63.35 7.39 18.82
CA PHE A 15 62.51 8.14 19.76
C PHE A 15 61.99 9.48 19.22
N PHE A 16 62.41 9.90 18.02
CA PHE A 16 62.01 11.19 17.44
C PHE A 16 60.98 11.10 16.30
N LEU A 17 60.50 9.91 15.95
CA LEU A 17 59.42 9.75 14.96
C LEU A 17 58.01 9.56 15.57
N PHE A 18 57.90 9.48 16.90
CA PHE A 18 56.63 9.25 17.59
C PHE A 18 55.93 10.51 18.12
N ILE A 19 56.55 11.69 18.02
CA ILE A 19 56.00 12.95 18.57
C ILE A 19 55.40 13.88 17.48
N VAL A 20 55.60 13.58 16.19
CA VAL A 20 54.98 14.38 15.09
C VAL A 20 53.65 13.77 14.60
N ILE A 21 53.32 12.53 14.95
CA ILE A 21 52.03 11.91 14.56
C ILE A 21 50.93 12.10 15.61
N PHE A 22 51.26 12.59 16.83
CA PHE A 22 50.28 12.74 17.91
C PHE A 22 49.65 14.13 18.06
N ASN A 23 49.92 15.08 17.15
CA ASN A 23 49.33 16.44 17.18
C ASN A 23 48.71 16.87 15.83
N LEU A 24 48.06 15.94 15.12
CA LEU A 24 47.18 16.26 13.98
C LEU A 24 45.78 15.67 14.10
N SER A 25 45.40 15.18 15.28
CA SER A 25 44.11 14.47 15.50
C SER A 25 43.08 15.24 16.32
N ILE A 26 43.14 16.58 16.39
CA ILE A 26 42.08 17.40 16.99
C ILE A 26 41.79 18.59 16.09
N PHE A 27 41.18 18.33 14.92
CA PHE A 27 40.24 19.23 14.23
C PHE A 27 39.60 18.49 13.03
N ALA A 28 39.15 17.26 13.23
CA ALA A 28 38.17 16.67 12.32
C ALA A 28 36.82 17.29 12.65
N LYS A 29 36.44 18.32 11.89
CA LYS A 29 35.07 18.85 11.87
C LYS A 29 34.10 17.68 11.78
N SER A 30 33.19 17.61 12.75
CA SER A 30 31.99 16.78 12.70
C SER A 30 31.21 17.13 11.42
N TRP A 31 31.41 16.34 10.37
CA TRP A 31 30.45 16.29 9.27
C TRP A 31 29.16 15.65 9.79
N PRO A 32 27.98 16.16 9.40
CA PRO A 32 26.73 15.52 9.78
C PRO A 32 26.70 14.11 9.17
N LEU A 33 26.38 13.11 10.00
CA LEU A 33 26.00 11.76 9.57
C LEU A 33 25.06 11.88 8.36
N SER A 34 25.53 11.39 7.20
CA SER A 34 24.90 11.63 5.91
C SER A 34 23.49 11.03 5.87
N GLN A 35 22.63 11.64 5.05
CA GLN A 35 21.27 11.18 4.77
C GLN A 35 21.19 9.71 4.33
N ASP A 36 22.29 9.10 3.88
CA ASP A 36 22.33 7.71 3.42
C ASP A 36 21.99 6.70 4.53
N ASN A 37 22.44 6.93 5.77
CA ASN A 37 22.08 6.04 6.89
C ASN A 37 20.61 6.16 7.29
N LYS A 38 20.00 7.35 7.13
CA LYS A 38 18.55 7.54 7.38
C LYS A 38 17.69 6.93 6.28
N ILE A 39 18.18 6.87 5.04
CA ILE A 39 17.48 6.21 3.92
C ILE A 39 17.55 4.69 4.07
N GLN A 40 18.68 4.14 4.55
CA GLN A 40 18.82 2.69 4.82
C GLN A 40 18.03 2.22 6.06
N GLU A 41 17.83 3.04 7.08
CA GLU A 41 16.94 2.69 8.22
C GLU A 41 15.46 2.64 7.82
N GLN A 42 15.04 3.48 6.86
CA GLN A 42 13.66 3.52 6.37
C GLN A 42 13.28 2.29 5.52
N ASP A 43 14.24 1.53 5.00
CA ASP A 43 14.02 0.30 4.21
C ASP A 43 13.65 -0.92 5.06
N LYS A 44 13.60 -0.81 6.40
CA LYS A 44 13.18 -1.90 7.30
C LYS A 44 11.71 -1.84 7.69
N ASP A 45 11.06 -0.70 7.50
CA ASP A 45 9.65 -0.55 7.85
C ASP A 45 8.77 -1.21 6.77
N PRO A 46 7.71 -1.92 7.16
CA PRO A 46 6.78 -2.49 6.20
C PRO A 46 6.12 -1.38 5.39
N PHE A 47 5.90 -1.64 4.10
CA PHE A 47 5.26 -0.71 3.19
C PHE A 47 4.15 -1.37 2.38
N VAL A 48 3.27 -0.53 1.84
CA VAL A 48 2.29 -0.89 0.82
C VAL A 48 2.71 -0.26 -0.50
N GLY A 49 2.93 -1.08 -1.51
CA GLY A 49 3.16 -0.69 -2.89
C GLY A 49 2.01 -1.08 -3.81
N PHE A 50 2.12 -0.71 -5.08
CA PHE A 50 1.11 -1.03 -6.10
C PHE A 50 1.77 -1.59 -7.36
N ASN A 51 1.17 -2.63 -7.93
CA ASN A 51 1.49 -3.07 -9.27
C ASN A 51 0.90 -2.10 -10.29
N ILE A 52 1.67 -1.77 -11.33
CA ILE A 52 1.21 -0.95 -12.46
C ILE A 52 1.14 -1.86 -13.69
N GLY A 53 -0.06 -2.37 -13.96
CA GLY A 53 -0.40 -3.03 -15.20
C GLY A 53 -0.49 -2.05 -16.37
N THR A 54 -0.33 -2.58 -17.58
CA THR A 54 -0.29 -1.80 -18.83
C THR A 54 -1.38 -2.18 -19.83
N ASP A 55 -2.18 -3.20 -19.53
CA ASP A 55 -3.31 -3.63 -20.36
C ASP A 55 -4.53 -2.71 -20.18
N VAL A 56 -4.28 -1.39 -20.25
CA VAL A 56 -5.25 -0.30 -20.05
C VAL A 56 -5.42 0.48 -21.36
N SER A 57 -6.63 0.83 -21.76
CA SER A 57 -6.93 1.56 -23.01
C SER A 57 -6.52 3.02 -23.00
N SER A 58 -6.53 3.67 -21.84
CA SER A 58 -6.28 5.11 -21.71
C SER A 58 -5.40 5.43 -20.50
N LEU A 59 -4.28 4.73 -20.37
CA LEU A 59 -3.31 5.00 -19.31
C LEU A 59 -2.70 6.40 -19.45
N LEU A 60 -2.46 7.06 -18.32
CA LEU A 60 -1.77 8.34 -18.28
C LEU A 60 -0.37 8.25 -18.91
N PRO A 61 0.10 9.30 -19.60
CA PRO A 61 1.50 9.42 -19.97
C PRO A 61 2.41 9.33 -18.74
N PRO A 62 3.65 8.82 -18.87
CA PRO A 62 4.52 8.56 -17.72
C PRO A 62 4.74 9.74 -16.75
N PRO A 63 4.94 10.99 -17.20
CA PRO A 63 5.07 12.13 -16.28
C PRO A 63 3.80 12.41 -15.46
N ASP A 64 2.62 12.26 -16.06
CA ASP A 64 1.34 12.48 -15.40
C ASP A 64 1.03 11.34 -14.44
N LEU A 65 1.37 10.11 -14.81
CA LEU A 65 1.30 8.94 -13.92
C LEU A 65 2.16 9.16 -12.67
N VAL A 66 3.41 9.59 -12.83
CA VAL A 66 4.30 9.88 -11.69
C VAL A 66 3.73 10.98 -10.79
N LYS A 67 3.18 12.05 -11.39
CA LYS A 67 2.52 13.11 -10.62
C LYS A 67 1.29 12.59 -9.86
N PHE A 68 0.53 11.69 -10.48
CA PHE A 68 -0.59 11.01 -9.83
C PHE A 68 -0.11 10.18 -8.63
N LEU A 69 0.93 9.35 -8.79
CA LEU A 69 1.53 8.56 -7.70
C LEU A 69 1.97 9.46 -6.52
N GLN A 70 2.66 10.56 -6.80
CA GLN A 70 3.07 11.53 -5.78
C GLN A 70 1.88 12.17 -5.07
N THR A 71 0.83 12.51 -5.82
CA THR A 71 -0.41 13.09 -5.27
C THR A 71 -1.12 12.11 -4.33
N GLN A 72 -1.12 10.82 -4.71
CA GLN A 72 -1.66 9.74 -3.89
C GLN A 72 -0.71 9.30 -2.77
N LYS A 73 0.48 9.89 -2.68
CA LYS A 73 1.56 9.53 -1.73
C LYS A 73 2.00 8.07 -1.83
N ILE A 74 1.88 7.50 -3.02
CA ILE A 74 2.41 6.18 -3.35
C ILE A 74 3.92 6.30 -3.50
N ASN A 75 4.66 5.52 -2.72
CA ASN A 75 6.12 5.56 -2.66
C ASN A 75 6.79 4.25 -3.08
N HIS A 76 6.02 3.18 -3.32
CA HIS A 76 6.50 1.89 -3.81
C HIS A 76 5.62 1.43 -4.97
N ILE A 77 6.25 1.07 -6.08
CA ILE A 77 5.56 0.53 -7.26
C ILE A 77 6.31 -0.66 -7.82
N ARG A 78 5.58 -1.56 -8.48
CA ARG A 78 6.15 -2.66 -9.28
C ARG A 78 5.69 -2.53 -10.71
N LEU A 79 6.63 -2.62 -11.65
CA LEU A 79 6.41 -2.63 -13.09
C LEU A 79 6.64 -4.05 -13.62
N TYR A 80 5.84 -4.48 -14.59
CA TYR A 80 5.97 -5.79 -15.24
C TYR A 80 7.04 -5.81 -16.35
N ASP A 81 7.68 -4.68 -16.60
CA ASP A 81 8.83 -4.55 -17.49
C ASP A 81 9.83 -3.50 -16.96
N ALA A 82 10.69 -3.00 -17.86
CA ALA A 82 11.61 -1.92 -17.60
C ALA A 82 11.37 -0.75 -18.59
N ASP A 83 10.14 -0.23 -18.63
CA ASP A 83 9.76 0.90 -19.48
C ASP A 83 10.72 2.11 -19.30
N PRO A 84 11.45 2.53 -20.35
CA PRO A 84 12.44 3.59 -20.25
C PRO A 84 11.84 4.98 -20.01
N GLU A 85 10.63 5.24 -20.51
CA GLU A 85 9.95 6.53 -20.32
C GLU A 85 9.47 6.68 -18.88
N LEU A 86 8.90 5.62 -18.31
CA LEU A 86 8.46 5.61 -16.92
C LEU A 86 9.64 5.64 -15.94
N LEU A 87 10.71 4.88 -16.21
CA LEU A 87 11.94 4.94 -15.42
C LEU A 87 12.57 6.33 -15.45
N LYS A 88 12.54 7.03 -16.59
CA LYS A 88 12.99 8.41 -16.69
C LYS A 88 12.07 9.38 -15.93
N ALA A 89 10.76 9.20 -16.01
CA ALA A 89 9.79 10.03 -15.31
C ALA A 89 9.90 9.89 -13.77
N LEU A 90 10.30 8.72 -13.28
CA LEU A 90 10.52 8.46 -11.85
C LEU A 90 11.79 9.12 -11.27
N SER A 91 12.66 9.69 -12.11
CA SER A 91 13.91 10.33 -11.67
C SER A 91 13.64 11.42 -10.61
N LYS A 92 14.36 11.33 -9.50
CA LYS A 92 14.34 12.28 -8.36
C LYS A 92 13.00 12.40 -7.63
N THR A 93 12.07 11.48 -7.86
CA THR A 93 10.75 11.46 -7.21
C THR A 93 10.76 10.83 -5.82
N LYS A 94 11.81 10.03 -5.51
CA LYS A 94 11.92 9.16 -4.33
C LYS A 94 10.93 7.99 -4.28
N ILE A 95 10.16 7.77 -5.34
CA ILE A 95 9.35 6.56 -5.50
C ILE A 95 10.32 5.39 -5.76
N ARG A 96 10.18 4.34 -4.97
CA ARG A 96 10.94 3.10 -5.09
C ARG A 96 10.23 2.19 -6.10
N VAL A 97 11.00 1.61 -7.02
CA VAL A 97 10.46 0.79 -8.10
C VAL A 97 11.11 -0.60 -8.13
N ILE A 98 10.27 -1.62 -8.23
CA ILE A 98 10.67 -2.95 -8.70
C ILE A 98 10.41 -2.99 -10.20
N ILE A 99 11.44 -3.32 -10.98
CA ILE A 99 11.31 -3.58 -12.41
C ILE A 99 11.32 -5.07 -12.68
N SER A 100 10.65 -5.52 -13.74
CA SER A 100 10.59 -6.94 -14.05
C SER A 100 11.29 -7.28 -15.36
N VAL A 101 11.85 -8.49 -15.42
CA VAL A 101 12.27 -9.15 -16.65
C VAL A 101 11.08 -9.94 -17.16
N PRO A 102 10.48 -9.58 -18.31
CA PRO A 102 9.34 -10.32 -18.83
C PRO A 102 9.70 -11.78 -19.16
N ASN A 103 8.73 -12.69 -19.05
CA ASN A 103 8.94 -14.13 -19.27
C ASN A 103 9.57 -14.45 -20.64
N ASN A 104 9.25 -13.67 -21.68
CA ASN A 104 9.80 -13.85 -23.03
C ASN A 104 11.29 -13.47 -23.17
N GLN A 105 11.89 -12.79 -22.17
CA GLN A 105 13.31 -12.43 -22.15
C GLN A 105 14.17 -13.45 -21.38
N LEU A 106 13.55 -14.38 -20.63
CA LEU A 106 14.25 -15.34 -19.76
C LEU A 106 15.27 -16.18 -20.53
N LEU A 107 14.93 -16.66 -21.73
CA LEU A 107 15.85 -17.46 -22.54
C LEU A 107 17.12 -16.70 -22.90
N ALA A 108 16.99 -15.45 -23.36
CA ALA A 108 18.12 -14.65 -23.80
C ALA A 108 19.04 -14.25 -22.63
N ILE A 109 18.44 -13.94 -21.47
CA ILE A 109 19.18 -13.54 -20.26
C ILE A 109 19.82 -14.76 -19.58
N GLY A 110 19.06 -15.84 -19.40
CA GLY A 110 19.53 -17.06 -18.73
C GLY A 110 20.59 -17.84 -19.51
N SER A 111 20.69 -17.63 -20.83
CA SER A 111 21.67 -18.32 -21.67
C SER A 111 22.96 -17.53 -21.90
N SER A 112 23.06 -16.27 -21.46
CA SER A 112 24.20 -15.39 -21.78
C SER A 112 24.45 -14.32 -20.72
N ASN A 113 25.56 -14.44 -19.99
CA ASN A 113 26.02 -13.43 -19.03
C ASN A 113 26.22 -12.05 -19.69
N ALA A 114 26.66 -12.01 -20.95
CA ALA A 114 26.83 -10.75 -21.68
C ALA A 114 25.48 -10.08 -21.97
N THR A 115 24.44 -10.87 -22.27
CA THR A 115 23.07 -10.36 -22.45
C THR A 115 22.52 -9.83 -21.13
N ALA A 116 22.71 -10.56 -20.02
CA ALA A 116 22.32 -10.09 -18.69
C ALA A 116 23.04 -8.80 -18.29
N ALA A 117 24.35 -8.69 -18.54
CA ALA A 117 25.11 -7.48 -18.29
C ALA A 117 24.62 -6.28 -19.12
N SER A 118 24.32 -6.52 -20.41
CA SER A 118 23.73 -5.50 -21.28
C SER A 118 22.32 -5.07 -20.82
N TRP A 119 21.53 -6.01 -20.29
CA TRP A 119 20.22 -5.71 -19.70
C TRP A 119 20.36 -4.81 -18.47
N ILE A 120 21.25 -5.15 -17.53
CA ILE A 120 21.53 -4.31 -16.34
C ILE A 120 22.07 -2.93 -16.74
N GLY A 121 22.99 -2.86 -17.70
CA GLY A 121 23.53 -1.61 -18.19
C GLY A 121 22.45 -0.67 -18.73
N ARG A 122 21.51 -1.22 -19.52
CA ARG A 122 20.44 -0.44 -20.17
C ARG A 122 19.29 -0.08 -19.24
N ASN A 123 18.89 -0.99 -18.35
CA ASN A 123 17.64 -0.86 -17.60
C ASN A 123 17.85 -0.46 -16.14
N VAL A 124 19.07 -0.56 -15.61
CA VAL A 124 19.39 -0.25 -14.21
C VAL A 124 20.43 0.84 -14.11
N VAL A 125 21.64 0.60 -14.64
CA VAL A 125 22.78 1.52 -14.51
C VAL A 125 22.48 2.87 -15.18
N ALA A 126 21.72 2.88 -16.26
CA ALA A 126 21.33 4.10 -16.96
C ALA A 126 20.42 5.05 -16.14
N TYR A 127 19.72 4.54 -15.12
CA TYR A 127 18.72 5.30 -14.35
C TYR A 127 19.09 5.48 -12.87
N TYR A 128 19.84 4.53 -12.29
CA TYR A 128 20.28 4.61 -10.89
C TYR A 128 21.48 5.56 -10.73
N PRO A 129 21.55 6.41 -9.69
CA PRO A 129 20.68 6.50 -8.51
C PRO A 129 19.53 7.51 -8.63
N GLU A 130 19.35 8.17 -9.78
CA GLU A 130 18.29 9.18 -9.89
C GLU A 130 16.89 8.57 -9.75
N THR A 131 16.69 7.39 -10.34
CA THR A 131 15.50 6.55 -10.13
C THR A 131 15.83 5.45 -9.13
N LEU A 132 15.05 5.35 -8.06
CA LEU A 132 15.29 4.41 -6.98
C LEU A 132 14.78 3.01 -7.32
N ILE A 133 15.55 2.27 -8.11
CA ILE A 133 15.30 0.85 -8.36
C ILE A 133 15.74 0.07 -7.11
N THR A 134 14.83 -0.70 -6.52
CA THR A 134 15.08 -1.45 -5.27
C THR A 134 15.18 -2.96 -5.48
N ALA A 135 14.50 -3.49 -6.50
CA ALA A 135 14.63 -4.89 -6.87
C ALA A 135 14.37 -5.15 -8.35
N ILE A 136 14.82 -6.31 -8.81
CA ILE A 136 14.52 -6.90 -10.11
C ILE A 136 13.73 -8.19 -9.87
N SER A 137 12.53 -8.24 -10.43
CA SER A 137 11.70 -9.45 -10.49
C SER A 137 11.98 -10.19 -11.80
N VAL A 138 12.58 -11.38 -11.72
CA VAL A 138 13.00 -12.13 -12.90
C VAL A 138 11.90 -13.10 -13.32
N GLY A 139 11.16 -12.74 -14.36
CA GLY A 139 9.94 -13.43 -14.74
C GLY A 139 8.77 -13.10 -13.80
N ASP A 140 7.63 -13.71 -14.09
CA ASP A 140 6.42 -13.64 -13.29
C ASP A 140 5.69 -14.98 -13.36
N GLU A 141 5.54 -15.63 -12.20
CA GLU A 141 4.93 -16.95 -12.03
C GLU A 141 5.44 -18.03 -13.01
N VAL A 142 6.73 -18.01 -13.33
CA VAL A 142 7.33 -18.83 -14.41
C VAL A 142 7.03 -20.32 -14.27
N LEU A 143 7.03 -20.84 -13.03
CA LEU A 143 6.83 -22.26 -12.76
C LEU A 143 5.40 -22.74 -13.11
N THR A 144 4.42 -21.84 -13.12
CA THR A 144 3.01 -22.17 -13.41
C THR A 144 2.60 -21.70 -14.80
N THR A 145 3.09 -20.55 -15.26
CA THR A 145 2.70 -19.96 -16.55
C THR A 145 3.54 -20.47 -17.72
N VAL A 146 4.84 -20.67 -17.52
CA VAL A 146 5.77 -21.14 -18.56
C VAL A 146 6.73 -22.19 -17.98
N PRO A 147 6.23 -23.34 -17.51
CA PRO A 147 7.01 -24.36 -16.79
C PRO A 147 8.22 -24.88 -17.57
N SER A 148 8.18 -24.84 -18.91
CA SER A 148 9.29 -25.19 -19.79
C SER A 148 10.52 -24.27 -19.61
N SER A 149 10.34 -23.06 -19.09
CA SER A 149 11.41 -22.09 -18.82
C SER A 149 12.00 -22.21 -17.41
N ALA A 150 11.46 -23.08 -16.55
CA ALA A 150 11.91 -23.24 -15.17
C ALA A 150 13.44 -23.47 -15.03
N PRO A 151 14.11 -24.27 -15.88
CA PRO A 151 15.57 -24.47 -15.79
C PRO A 151 16.40 -23.20 -16.06
N LEU A 152 15.81 -22.18 -16.70
CA LEU A 152 16.48 -20.92 -17.05
C LEU A 152 16.38 -19.87 -15.93
N LEU A 153 15.51 -20.09 -14.95
CA LEU A 153 15.17 -19.09 -13.95
C LEU A 153 16.37 -18.74 -13.06
N LEU A 154 16.98 -19.74 -12.42
CA LEU A 154 18.15 -19.51 -11.57
C LEU A 154 19.36 -18.99 -12.37
N PRO A 155 19.74 -19.56 -13.53
CA PRO A 155 20.80 -18.98 -14.37
C PRO A 155 20.57 -17.51 -14.74
N ALA A 156 19.32 -17.12 -15.05
CA ALA A 156 18.99 -15.72 -15.34
C ALA A 156 19.18 -14.82 -14.11
N ILE A 157 18.69 -15.25 -12.95
CA ILE A 157 18.83 -14.54 -11.67
C ILE A 157 20.31 -14.36 -11.30
N GLU A 158 21.11 -15.42 -11.37
CA GLU A 158 22.54 -15.38 -11.06
C GLU A 158 23.29 -14.47 -12.04
N SER A 159 22.95 -14.51 -13.33
CA SER A 159 23.58 -13.66 -14.35
C SER A 159 23.30 -12.18 -14.12
N LEU A 160 22.06 -11.83 -13.79
CA LEU A 160 21.66 -10.46 -13.46
C LEU A 160 22.32 -9.99 -12.15
N TYR A 161 22.36 -10.84 -11.13
CA TYR A 161 23.05 -10.55 -9.87
C TYR A 161 24.54 -10.30 -10.08
N ASN A 162 25.23 -11.14 -10.86
CA ASN A 162 26.64 -10.95 -11.17
C ASN A 162 26.90 -9.65 -11.92
N ALA A 163 26.00 -9.23 -12.80
CA ALA A 163 26.08 -7.94 -13.47
C ALA A 163 25.83 -6.75 -12.51
N LEU A 164 24.95 -6.90 -11.52
CA LEU A 164 24.81 -5.92 -10.42
C LEU A 164 26.07 -5.87 -9.54
N VAL A 165 26.72 -7.01 -9.26
CA VAL A 165 27.99 -7.06 -8.54
C VAL A 165 29.07 -6.30 -9.31
N ALA A 166 29.21 -6.55 -10.62
CA ALA A 166 30.15 -5.84 -11.48
C ALA A 166 29.90 -4.33 -11.54
N SER A 167 28.65 -3.90 -11.31
CA SER A 167 28.25 -2.49 -11.26
C SER A 167 28.26 -1.90 -9.84
N ASN A 168 28.66 -2.66 -8.82
CA ASN A 168 28.61 -2.30 -7.39
C ASN A 168 27.20 -1.95 -6.86
N LEU A 169 26.14 -2.51 -7.45
CA LEU A 169 24.73 -2.25 -7.09
C LEU A 169 24.05 -3.38 -6.31
N HIS A 170 24.71 -4.54 -6.18
CA HIS A 170 24.16 -5.76 -5.57
C HIS A 170 23.74 -5.62 -4.09
N THR A 171 24.21 -4.59 -3.39
CA THR A 171 23.81 -4.33 -1.99
C THR A 171 22.57 -3.45 -1.89
N GLN A 172 22.31 -2.63 -2.92
CA GLN A 172 21.15 -1.72 -3.00
C GLN A 172 19.96 -2.36 -3.74
N ILE A 173 20.24 -3.20 -4.74
CA ILE A 173 19.22 -3.76 -5.63
C ILE A 173 19.15 -5.28 -5.44
N LYS A 174 18.01 -5.77 -4.99
CA LYS A 174 17.76 -7.20 -4.79
C LYS A 174 17.31 -7.88 -6.09
N VAL A 175 17.53 -9.18 -6.22
CA VAL A 175 17.08 -9.96 -7.38
C VAL A 175 16.34 -11.19 -6.88
N SER A 176 15.12 -11.38 -7.34
CA SER A 176 14.29 -12.54 -7.01
C SER A 176 13.31 -12.82 -8.15
N THR A 177 12.35 -13.73 -7.94
CA THR A 177 11.32 -14.10 -8.90
C THR A 177 9.98 -14.26 -8.17
N PRO A 178 8.92 -13.55 -8.61
CA PRO A 178 7.55 -13.77 -8.16
C PRO A 178 7.06 -15.19 -8.46
N HIS A 179 6.38 -15.81 -7.51
CA HIS A 179 5.75 -17.11 -7.68
C HIS A 179 4.28 -17.08 -7.29
N ALA A 180 3.46 -17.82 -8.03
CA ALA A 180 2.09 -18.13 -7.63
C ALA A 180 2.07 -18.90 -6.30
N ALA A 181 1.06 -18.68 -5.47
CA ALA A 181 0.85 -19.46 -4.24
C ALA A 181 0.80 -20.98 -4.47
N SER A 182 0.39 -21.44 -5.66
CA SER A 182 0.26 -22.86 -6.01
C SER A 182 1.58 -23.62 -6.13
N ILE A 183 2.73 -22.95 -5.99
CA ILE A 183 4.01 -23.67 -5.80
C ILE A 183 4.12 -24.27 -4.40
N MET A 184 3.25 -23.87 -3.47
CA MET A 184 3.11 -24.42 -2.13
C MET A 184 1.90 -25.37 -2.09
N MET A 185 2.05 -26.46 -1.34
CA MET A 185 1.04 -27.51 -1.15
C MET A 185 0.63 -27.56 0.32
N ASP A 186 -0.58 -28.07 0.56
CA ASP A 186 -1.14 -28.29 1.90
C ASP A 186 -1.05 -27.06 2.82
N THR A 187 -1.32 -25.88 2.24
CA THR A 187 -1.11 -24.57 2.86
C THR A 187 -2.01 -24.26 4.06
N PHE A 188 -3.00 -25.10 4.34
CA PHE A 188 -3.78 -25.04 5.58
C PHE A 188 -3.98 -26.44 6.21
N PRO A 189 -3.65 -26.61 7.50
CA PRO A 189 -3.00 -25.62 8.38
C PRO A 189 -1.56 -25.23 7.95
N PRO A 190 -1.12 -23.96 8.14
CA PRO A 190 0.18 -23.50 7.65
C PRO A 190 1.38 -24.32 8.13
N SER A 191 1.33 -24.87 9.35
CA SER A 191 2.38 -25.71 9.93
C SER A 191 2.74 -26.99 9.16
N GLN A 192 1.89 -27.43 8.23
CA GLN A 192 2.16 -28.61 7.39
C GLN A 192 2.58 -28.25 5.95
N ALA A 193 2.59 -26.96 5.60
CA ALA A 193 2.83 -26.52 4.24
C ALA A 193 4.23 -26.92 3.73
N TYR A 194 4.34 -27.25 2.45
CA TYR A 194 5.61 -27.53 1.79
C TYR A 194 5.60 -27.09 0.33
N PHE A 195 6.78 -26.86 -0.24
CA PHE A 195 6.91 -26.61 -1.68
C PHE A 195 6.62 -27.87 -2.48
N ASN A 196 5.90 -27.71 -3.58
CA ASN A 196 5.58 -28.79 -4.50
C ASN A 196 6.85 -29.52 -4.96
N GLN A 197 6.86 -30.84 -4.80
CA GLN A 197 7.99 -31.71 -5.07
C GLN A 197 8.54 -31.56 -6.50
N THR A 198 7.66 -31.31 -7.48
CA THR A 198 8.03 -31.11 -8.89
C THR A 198 9.01 -29.96 -9.07
N TRP A 199 8.92 -28.92 -8.24
CA TRP A 199 9.71 -27.70 -8.38
C TRP A 199 10.95 -27.64 -7.48
N LEU A 200 11.18 -28.64 -6.62
CA LEU A 200 12.29 -28.58 -5.65
C LEU A 200 13.68 -28.48 -6.28
N SER A 201 13.86 -29.02 -7.49
CA SER A 201 15.12 -28.89 -8.24
C SER A 201 15.45 -27.44 -8.61
N VAL A 202 14.44 -26.57 -8.66
CA VAL A 202 14.58 -25.13 -8.93
C VAL A 202 14.47 -24.31 -7.64
N ILE A 203 13.46 -24.59 -6.80
CA ILE A 203 13.18 -23.84 -5.58
C ILE A 203 14.29 -24.01 -4.54
N SER A 204 14.83 -25.22 -4.32
CA SER A 204 15.84 -25.41 -3.27
C SER A 204 17.15 -24.64 -3.57
N PRO A 205 17.71 -24.71 -4.79
CA PRO A 205 18.85 -23.86 -5.17
C PRO A 205 18.51 -22.35 -5.14
N LEU A 206 17.31 -21.97 -5.60
CA LEU A 206 16.86 -20.57 -5.57
C LEU A 206 16.83 -20.02 -4.15
N LEU A 207 16.22 -20.71 -3.19
CA LEU A 207 16.14 -20.24 -1.81
C LEU A 207 17.54 -20.09 -1.16
N ARG A 208 18.50 -20.97 -1.50
CA ARG A 208 19.90 -20.81 -1.05
C ARG A 208 20.54 -19.56 -1.65
N PHE A 209 20.26 -19.26 -2.92
CA PHE A 209 20.70 -18.03 -3.55
C PHE A 209 20.08 -16.79 -2.86
N LEU A 210 18.78 -16.83 -2.57
CA LEU A 210 18.08 -15.74 -1.89
C LEU A 210 18.65 -15.50 -0.49
N SER A 211 18.87 -16.56 0.29
CA SER A 211 19.53 -16.50 1.61
C SER A 211 20.92 -15.87 1.51
N LYS A 212 21.77 -16.35 0.58
CA LYS A 212 23.14 -15.83 0.39
C LYS A 212 23.18 -14.35 0.00
N THR A 213 22.19 -13.86 -0.74
CA THR A 213 22.15 -12.48 -1.25
C THR A 213 21.30 -11.54 -0.40
N GLY A 214 20.61 -12.06 0.62
CA GLY A 214 19.63 -11.31 1.40
C GLY A 214 18.49 -10.77 0.53
N SER A 215 18.08 -11.54 -0.48
CA SER A 215 16.96 -11.20 -1.36
C SER A 215 15.69 -11.90 -0.86
N PRO A 216 14.49 -11.29 -0.99
CA PRO A 216 13.26 -11.88 -0.49
C PRO A 216 12.75 -13.00 -1.40
N LEU A 217 11.98 -13.93 -0.84
CA LEU A 217 11.08 -14.78 -1.61
C LEU A 217 9.87 -13.93 -2.02
N MET A 218 9.71 -13.71 -3.32
CA MET A 218 8.56 -12.99 -3.88
C MET A 218 7.39 -13.94 -4.12
N MET A 219 6.24 -13.64 -3.53
CA MET A 219 5.04 -14.46 -3.61
C MET A 219 3.82 -13.63 -4.01
N ASN A 220 3.08 -14.13 -4.99
CA ASN A 220 1.76 -13.64 -5.36
C ASN A 220 0.73 -14.42 -4.53
N LEU A 221 0.08 -13.76 -3.58
CA LEU A 221 -0.80 -14.37 -2.58
C LEU A 221 -2.19 -13.74 -2.65
N TYR A 222 -3.19 -14.51 -3.05
CA TYR A 222 -4.55 -14.02 -3.26
C TYR A 222 -5.57 -14.77 -2.39
N PRO A 223 -5.97 -14.20 -1.23
CA PRO A 223 -7.08 -14.73 -0.43
C PRO A 223 -8.39 -14.92 -1.23
N TYR A 224 -8.64 -14.07 -2.23
CA TYR A 224 -9.78 -14.20 -3.14
C TYR A 224 -9.85 -15.60 -3.79
N TYR A 225 -8.74 -16.09 -4.37
CA TYR A 225 -8.72 -17.40 -5.00
C TYR A 225 -8.87 -18.53 -3.99
N VAL A 226 -8.29 -18.40 -2.79
CA VAL A 226 -8.50 -19.36 -1.71
C VAL A 226 -9.98 -19.46 -1.38
N TYR A 227 -10.67 -18.33 -1.20
CA TYR A 227 -12.09 -18.29 -0.93
C TYR A 227 -12.93 -18.98 -2.03
N MET A 228 -12.72 -18.57 -3.28
CA MET A 228 -13.47 -19.06 -4.43
C MET A 228 -13.29 -20.58 -4.64
N GLN A 229 -12.09 -21.10 -4.40
CA GLN A 229 -11.79 -22.53 -4.60
C GLN A 229 -12.28 -23.43 -3.46
N ASN A 230 -12.42 -22.89 -2.24
CA ASN A 230 -12.76 -23.68 -1.05
C ASN A 230 -14.27 -23.81 -0.77
N LYS A 231 -15.14 -23.39 -1.69
CA LYS A 231 -16.60 -23.67 -1.69
C LYS A 231 -17.30 -23.42 -0.33
N GLY A 232 -16.93 -22.35 0.36
CA GLY A 232 -17.53 -21.95 1.65
C GLY A 232 -16.94 -22.59 2.91
N VAL A 233 -15.87 -23.39 2.79
CA VAL A 233 -15.11 -23.89 3.95
C VAL A 233 -14.34 -22.75 4.64
N VAL A 234 -13.77 -21.85 3.85
CA VAL A 234 -13.08 -20.65 4.34
C VAL A 234 -14.10 -19.52 4.47
N PRO A 235 -14.30 -18.94 5.67
CA PRO A 235 -15.23 -17.81 5.85
C PRO A 235 -14.80 -16.60 5.03
N LEU A 236 -15.77 -15.90 4.41
CA LEU A 236 -15.50 -14.67 3.66
C LEU A 236 -14.84 -13.61 4.55
N ASP A 237 -15.41 -13.41 5.73
CA ASP A 237 -14.93 -12.50 6.78
C ASP A 237 -13.42 -12.71 7.05
N ASN A 238 -12.94 -13.96 7.07
CA ASN A 238 -11.52 -14.27 7.28
C ASN A 238 -10.64 -13.82 6.10
N CYS A 239 -11.13 -13.94 4.87
CA CYS A 239 -10.41 -13.46 3.70
C CYS A 239 -10.36 -11.93 3.62
N LEU A 240 -11.34 -11.25 4.22
CA LEU A 240 -11.50 -9.80 4.22
C LEU A 240 -10.90 -9.11 5.46
N PHE A 241 -10.18 -9.84 6.33
CA PHE A 241 -9.64 -9.35 7.61
C PHE A 241 -10.72 -8.85 8.59
N GLU A 242 -11.95 -9.33 8.45
CA GLU A 242 -13.04 -8.97 9.34
C GLU A 242 -13.05 -9.83 10.60
N PRO A 243 -13.60 -9.31 11.73
CA PRO A 243 -13.68 -10.07 12.96
C PRO A 243 -14.44 -11.38 12.80
N LEU A 244 -13.83 -12.47 13.27
CA LEU A 244 -14.46 -13.78 13.30
C LEU A 244 -15.10 -14.06 14.67
N THR A 245 -16.21 -14.79 14.66
CA THR A 245 -16.69 -15.46 15.87
C THR A 245 -15.74 -16.60 16.24
N PRO A 246 -15.55 -16.93 17.53
CA PRO A 246 -14.65 -18.01 17.96
C PRO A 246 -14.87 -19.36 17.26
N ALA A 247 -16.11 -19.68 16.87
CA ALA A 247 -16.45 -20.92 16.16
C ALA A 247 -16.00 -20.97 14.69
N LYS A 248 -15.63 -19.82 14.10
CA LYS A 248 -15.17 -19.67 12.72
C LYS A 248 -13.66 -19.39 12.63
N GLU A 249 -12.99 -19.23 13.76
CA GLU A 249 -11.54 -18.99 13.80
C GLU A 249 -10.78 -20.14 13.14
N MET A 250 -9.83 -19.79 12.28
CA MET A 250 -8.98 -20.76 11.61
C MET A 250 -7.79 -21.08 12.51
N VAL A 251 -7.88 -22.20 13.22
CA VAL A 251 -6.83 -22.64 14.15
C VAL A 251 -5.95 -23.68 13.48
N ASP A 252 -4.64 -23.48 13.55
CA ASP A 252 -3.67 -24.49 13.17
C ASP A 252 -3.57 -25.56 14.28
N PRO A 253 -3.96 -26.83 14.03
CA PRO A 253 -4.04 -27.85 15.06
C PRO A 253 -2.68 -28.33 15.59
N ASN A 254 -1.58 -28.07 14.85
CA ASN A 254 -0.25 -28.51 15.26
C ASN A 254 0.45 -27.46 16.14
N THR A 255 0.14 -26.18 15.93
CA THR A 255 0.79 -25.05 16.62
C THR A 255 -0.14 -24.30 17.57
N LEU A 256 -1.46 -24.51 17.45
CA LEU A 256 -2.52 -23.77 18.14
C LEU A 256 -2.51 -22.27 17.82
N LEU A 257 -1.90 -21.86 16.72
CA LEU A 257 -1.94 -20.49 16.24
C LEU A 257 -3.31 -20.19 15.62
N HIS A 258 -3.87 -19.05 15.99
CA HIS A 258 -5.16 -18.57 15.50
C HIS A 258 -4.91 -17.59 14.35
N TYR A 259 -5.40 -17.95 13.16
CA TYR A 259 -5.30 -17.12 11.97
C TYR A 259 -6.60 -16.33 11.80
N THR A 260 -6.53 -15.04 12.08
CA THR A 260 -7.66 -14.11 11.95
C THR A 260 -7.87 -13.63 10.53
N ASN A 261 -6.90 -13.88 9.64
CA ASN A 261 -7.05 -13.66 8.20
C ASN A 261 -6.27 -14.70 7.37
N VAL A 262 -6.71 -14.90 6.13
CA VAL A 262 -6.11 -15.88 5.20
C VAL A 262 -4.71 -15.46 4.73
N LEU A 263 -4.45 -14.16 4.56
CA LEU A 263 -3.16 -13.70 4.03
C LEU A 263 -2.01 -14.09 4.97
N ASP A 264 -2.18 -13.91 6.28
CA ASP A 264 -1.20 -14.32 7.29
C ASP A 264 -0.95 -15.83 7.26
N ALA A 265 -2.01 -16.62 7.08
CA ALA A 265 -1.89 -18.07 6.94
C ALA A 265 -1.07 -18.45 5.69
N MET A 266 -1.27 -17.75 4.57
CA MET A 266 -0.50 -17.97 3.33
C MET A 266 0.97 -17.56 3.50
N VAL A 267 1.26 -16.46 4.18
CA VAL A 267 2.63 -16.00 4.48
C VAL A 267 3.34 -17.00 5.39
N ASP A 268 2.68 -17.46 6.45
CA ASP A 268 3.26 -18.45 7.37
C ASP A 268 3.46 -19.80 6.69
N ALA A 269 2.55 -20.20 5.78
CA ALA A 269 2.74 -21.38 4.95
C ALA A 269 4.02 -21.29 4.08
N ALA A 270 4.35 -20.10 3.55
CA ALA A 270 5.61 -19.88 2.83
C ALA A 270 6.83 -20.02 3.76
N TYR A 271 6.78 -19.44 4.96
CA TYR A 271 7.85 -19.59 5.94
C TYR A 271 8.05 -21.04 6.39
N VAL A 272 6.97 -21.78 6.63
CA VAL A 272 7.02 -23.20 6.98
C VAL A 272 7.59 -24.02 5.81
N SER A 273 7.16 -23.74 4.58
CA SER A 273 7.68 -24.39 3.38
C SER A 273 9.19 -24.21 3.21
N MET A 274 9.71 -23.01 3.48
CA MET A 274 11.17 -22.75 3.50
C MET A 274 11.86 -23.47 4.66
N LYS A 275 11.25 -23.48 5.85
CA LYS A 275 11.79 -24.16 7.04
C LYS A 275 11.97 -25.66 6.80
N ASN A 276 11.05 -26.29 6.06
CA ASN A 276 11.13 -27.69 5.67
C ASN A 276 12.32 -28.00 4.73
N LEU A 277 12.91 -26.97 4.10
CA LEU A 277 14.15 -27.05 3.32
C LEU A 277 15.37 -26.54 4.09
N ASN A 278 15.26 -26.37 5.42
CA ASN A 278 16.27 -25.83 6.33
C ASN A 278 16.67 -24.37 6.02
N ILE A 279 15.74 -23.55 5.52
CA ILE A 279 15.95 -22.13 5.22
C ILE A 279 14.95 -21.31 6.03
N SER A 280 15.43 -20.32 6.79
CA SER A 280 14.59 -19.60 7.77
C SER A 280 14.84 -18.10 7.84
N ASP A 281 15.89 -17.65 7.17
CA ASP A 281 16.44 -16.29 7.11
C ASP A 281 15.95 -15.50 5.89
N VAL A 282 15.33 -16.15 4.91
CA VAL A 282 14.75 -15.50 3.74
C VAL A 282 13.42 -14.86 4.12
N ALA A 283 13.29 -13.56 3.92
CA ALA A 283 12.05 -12.82 4.12
C ALA A 283 11.05 -13.08 2.98
N VAL A 284 9.75 -13.02 3.29
CA VAL A 284 8.69 -13.06 2.28
C VAL A 284 8.32 -11.63 1.89
N LEU A 285 8.27 -11.36 0.58
CA LEU A 285 7.72 -10.15 0.00
C LEU A 285 6.46 -10.53 -0.77
N VAL A 286 5.30 -9.96 -0.41
CA VAL A 286 4.07 -10.20 -1.15
C VAL A 286 4.07 -9.29 -2.37
N THR A 287 4.36 -9.85 -3.55
CA THR A 287 4.50 -9.09 -4.80
C THR A 287 3.17 -8.82 -5.48
N GLU A 288 2.15 -9.59 -5.16
CA GLU A 288 0.78 -9.35 -5.62
C GLU A 288 -0.22 -9.88 -4.60
N THR A 289 -1.22 -9.06 -4.32
CA THR A 289 -2.38 -9.44 -3.53
C THR A 289 -3.52 -8.46 -3.79
N GLY A 290 -4.76 -8.91 -3.82
CA GLY A 290 -5.88 -8.06 -4.22
C GLY A 290 -7.21 -8.77 -4.17
N TRP A 291 -8.26 -8.05 -4.59
CA TRP A 291 -9.61 -8.57 -4.70
C TRP A 291 -10.35 -7.85 -5.85
N PRO A 292 -10.95 -8.58 -6.81
CA PRO A 292 -11.60 -7.96 -7.95
C PRO A 292 -12.91 -7.27 -7.56
N SER A 293 -13.14 -6.09 -8.11
CA SER A 293 -14.33 -5.25 -7.85
C SER A 293 -15.56 -5.63 -8.68
N GLN A 294 -15.36 -6.43 -9.73
CA GLN A 294 -16.42 -6.90 -10.60
C GLN A 294 -16.04 -8.25 -11.19
N GLY A 295 -16.96 -9.21 -11.21
CA GLY A 295 -16.76 -10.52 -11.85
C GLY A 295 -17.98 -10.96 -12.63
N ASP A 296 -17.88 -12.14 -13.24
CA ASP A 296 -19.02 -12.75 -13.91
C ASP A 296 -19.96 -13.51 -12.94
N LYS A 297 -20.97 -14.20 -13.46
CA LYS A 297 -21.95 -14.94 -12.63
C LYS A 297 -21.34 -16.06 -11.78
N MET A 298 -20.17 -16.57 -12.16
CA MET A 298 -19.43 -17.60 -11.43
C MET A 298 -18.53 -16.98 -10.34
N GLU A 299 -18.41 -15.66 -10.32
CA GLU A 299 -17.59 -14.90 -9.37
C GLU A 299 -18.44 -13.89 -8.56
N PRO A 300 -19.50 -14.34 -7.84
CA PRO A 300 -20.44 -13.44 -7.19
C PRO A 300 -19.85 -12.60 -6.05
N HIS A 301 -18.63 -12.93 -5.61
CA HIS A 301 -17.93 -12.21 -4.54
C HIS A 301 -16.89 -11.22 -5.06
N ALA A 302 -16.70 -11.14 -6.38
CA ALA A 302 -15.98 -10.04 -7.03
C ALA A 302 -16.89 -8.81 -7.09
N THR A 303 -16.88 -8.04 -6.01
CA THR A 303 -17.77 -6.89 -5.81
C THR A 303 -16.98 -5.70 -5.28
N ILE A 304 -17.46 -4.49 -5.54
CA ILE A 304 -16.88 -3.25 -5.05
C ILE A 304 -16.73 -3.29 -3.52
N ASP A 305 -17.76 -3.72 -2.79
CA ASP A 305 -17.75 -3.73 -1.32
C ASP A 305 -16.68 -4.66 -0.75
N ASN A 306 -16.52 -5.86 -1.31
CA ASN A 306 -15.48 -6.79 -0.88
C ASN A 306 -14.08 -6.30 -1.28
N ALA A 307 -13.93 -5.70 -2.46
CA ALA A 307 -12.66 -5.18 -2.94
C ALA A 307 -12.14 -4.01 -2.09
N ASP A 308 -13.03 -3.10 -1.72
CA ASP A 308 -12.75 -2.04 -0.76
C ASP A 308 -12.40 -2.61 0.61
N THR A 309 -13.26 -3.46 1.17
CA THR A 309 -13.05 -4.05 2.51
C THR A 309 -11.69 -4.76 2.60
N TYR A 310 -11.39 -5.61 1.61
CA TYR A 310 -10.12 -6.32 1.55
C TYR A 310 -8.93 -5.35 1.53
N THR A 311 -8.96 -4.40 0.60
CA THR A 311 -7.83 -3.50 0.34
C THR A 311 -7.60 -2.54 1.50
N SER A 312 -8.69 -1.99 2.05
CA SER A 312 -8.67 -1.09 3.20
C SER A 312 -8.12 -1.78 4.45
N ASN A 313 -8.58 -2.99 4.74
CA ASN A 313 -8.12 -3.74 5.90
C ASN A 313 -6.69 -4.26 5.72
N LEU A 314 -6.28 -4.65 4.51
CA LEU A 314 -4.89 -5.01 4.20
C LEU A 314 -3.94 -3.85 4.50
N ILE A 315 -4.27 -2.65 4.01
CA ILE A 315 -3.45 -1.44 4.24
C ILE A 315 -3.33 -1.17 5.74
N LYS A 316 -4.45 -1.26 6.46
CA LYS A 316 -4.47 -1.10 7.92
C LYS A 316 -3.57 -2.14 8.61
N HIS A 317 -3.72 -3.41 8.28
CA HIS A 317 -2.94 -4.51 8.84
C HIS A 317 -1.43 -4.29 8.67
N VAL A 318 -0.99 -3.90 7.46
CA VAL A 318 0.43 -3.64 7.18
C VAL A 318 0.98 -2.47 8.01
N PHE A 319 0.20 -1.38 8.14
CA PHE A 319 0.64 -0.21 8.90
C PHE A 319 0.49 -0.33 10.43
N ASP A 320 -0.43 -1.18 10.92
CA ASP A 320 -0.53 -1.52 12.33
C ASP A 320 0.62 -2.44 12.80
N ARG A 321 1.39 -2.99 11.84
CA ARG A 321 2.57 -3.83 12.07
C ARG A 321 2.29 -5.05 12.95
N THR A 322 1.13 -5.66 12.77
CA THR A 322 0.70 -6.80 13.60
C THR A 322 1.51 -8.07 13.35
N GLY A 323 2.24 -8.14 12.24
CA GLY A 323 2.91 -9.36 11.78
C GLY A 323 1.92 -10.48 11.49
N THR A 324 2.44 -11.70 11.44
CA THR A 324 1.63 -12.93 11.33
C THR A 324 1.61 -13.68 12.66
N PRO A 325 0.67 -14.63 12.89
CA PRO A 325 0.66 -15.44 14.10
C PRO A 325 1.99 -16.18 14.38
N MET A 326 2.67 -16.71 13.35
CA MET A 326 3.98 -17.37 13.54
C MET A 326 5.12 -16.36 13.71
N ARG A 327 5.00 -15.15 13.17
CA ARG A 327 6.03 -14.09 13.20
C ARG A 327 5.42 -12.72 13.54
N PRO A 328 4.99 -12.50 14.79
CA PRO A 328 4.30 -11.26 15.18
C PRO A 328 5.21 -10.02 15.14
N GLU A 329 6.53 -10.21 15.18
CA GLU A 329 7.50 -9.10 15.11
C GLU A 329 7.83 -8.66 13.67
N VAL A 330 7.38 -9.41 12.66
CA VAL A 330 7.75 -9.19 11.26
C VAL A 330 6.49 -9.06 10.42
N THR A 331 6.21 -7.85 9.97
CA THR A 331 5.13 -7.58 9.00
C THR A 331 5.69 -7.60 7.59
N PRO A 332 5.19 -8.46 6.69
CA PRO A 332 5.58 -8.45 5.28
C PRO A 332 5.22 -7.11 4.62
N SER A 333 6.09 -6.62 3.74
CA SER A 333 5.69 -5.58 2.80
C SER A 333 4.86 -6.21 1.68
N VAL A 334 3.91 -5.45 1.15
CA VAL A 334 2.94 -5.96 0.17
C VAL A 334 2.83 -5.02 -1.02
N TYR A 335 2.58 -5.59 -2.20
CA TYR A 335 2.18 -4.88 -3.40
C TYR A 335 0.75 -5.26 -3.75
N ILE A 336 -0.14 -4.28 -3.75
CA ILE A 336 -1.53 -4.47 -4.13
C ILE A 336 -1.59 -4.66 -5.65
N TYR A 337 -2.30 -5.70 -6.07
CA TYR A 337 -2.68 -5.96 -7.45
C TYR A 337 -4.13 -5.50 -7.64
N GLU A 338 -4.36 -4.34 -8.27
CA GLU A 338 -3.36 -3.44 -8.88
C GLU A 338 -3.80 -1.97 -8.87
N LEU A 339 -2.98 -1.05 -9.42
CA LEU A 339 -3.31 0.37 -9.37
C LEU A 339 -4.49 0.73 -10.28
N PHE A 340 -4.57 0.17 -11.50
CA PHE A 340 -5.59 0.52 -12.49
C PHE A 340 -6.34 -0.70 -13.00
N ASN A 341 -7.62 -0.56 -13.31
CA ASN A 341 -8.36 -1.59 -14.04
C ASN A 341 -7.76 -1.77 -15.45
N GLU A 342 -7.33 -2.98 -15.76
CA GLU A 342 -6.80 -3.38 -17.06
C GLU A 342 -7.91 -3.85 -18.02
N ASP A 343 -8.63 -2.88 -18.61
CA ASP A 343 -9.80 -3.12 -19.48
C ASP A 343 -9.52 -3.91 -20.77
N LYS A 344 -8.25 -4.16 -21.10
CA LYS A 344 -7.86 -5.00 -22.24
C LYS A 344 -7.61 -6.47 -21.86
N ARG A 345 -7.65 -6.83 -20.57
CA ARG A 345 -7.48 -8.22 -20.13
C ARG A 345 -8.58 -9.11 -20.68
N ALA A 346 -8.18 -10.33 -21.06
CA ALA A 346 -9.12 -11.35 -21.53
C ALA A 346 -9.97 -11.87 -20.35
N PRO A 347 -11.14 -12.48 -20.62
CA PRO A 347 -11.97 -13.08 -19.59
C PRO A 347 -11.22 -14.07 -18.67
N PRO A 348 -11.68 -14.27 -17.42
CA PRO A 348 -12.96 -13.82 -16.86
C PRO A 348 -13.07 -12.30 -16.61
N VAL A 349 -14.29 -11.80 -16.40
CA VAL A 349 -14.56 -10.35 -16.21
C VAL A 349 -13.75 -9.76 -15.05
N SER A 350 -13.45 -10.57 -14.04
CA SER A 350 -12.60 -10.20 -12.91
C SER A 350 -11.21 -9.76 -13.31
N GLU A 351 -10.60 -10.35 -14.34
CA GLU A 351 -9.25 -10.01 -14.81
C GLU A 351 -9.11 -8.54 -15.22
N ALA A 352 -10.20 -7.89 -15.63
CA ALA A 352 -10.20 -6.47 -15.99
C ALA A 352 -10.53 -5.51 -14.82
N SER A 353 -10.75 -6.04 -13.60
CA SER A 353 -11.45 -5.34 -12.52
C SER A 353 -10.72 -5.36 -11.16
N TRP A 354 -9.40 -5.56 -11.15
CA TRP A 354 -8.55 -5.61 -9.95
C TRP A 354 -8.05 -4.24 -9.46
N GLY A 355 -8.28 -3.19 -10.24
CA GLY A 355 -7.72 -1.86 -10.01
C GLY A 355 -8.43 -1.05 -8.93
N LEU A 356 -7.66 -0.24 -8.20
CA LEU A 356 -8.22 0.82 -7.35
C LEU A 356 -8.79 1.99 -8.17
N PHE A 357 -8.25 2.24 -9.37
CA PHE A 357 -8.64 3.33 -10.24
C PHE A 357 -8.98 2.82 -11.64
N TYR A 358 -9.86 3.52 -12.35
CA TYR A 358 -9.96 3.37 -13.80
C TYR A 358 -8.76 4.06 -14.47
N GLY A 359 -8.46 3.70 -15.73
CA GLY A 359 -7.34 4.30 -16.48
C GLY A 359 -7.37 5.82 -16.57
N ASN A 360 -8.55 6.44 -16.47
CA ASN A 360 -8.75 7.89 -16.41
C ASN A 360 -8.49 8.52 -15.02
N THR A 361 -7.92 7.77 -14.07
CA THR A 361 -7.66 8.13 -12.66
C THR A 361 -8.87 8.32 -11.75
N THR A 362 -10.08 8.03 -12.22
CA THR A 362 -11.24 8.01 -11.34
C THR A 362 -11.19 6.77 -10.45
N PRO A 363 -11.46 6.89 -9.13
CA PRO A 363 -11.45 5.74 -8.24
C PRO A 363 -12.58 4.78 -8.61
N VAL A 364 -12.30 3.47 -8.59
CA VAL A 364 -13.32 2.41 -8.70
C VAL A 364 -14.12 2.34 -7.40
N TYR A 365 -13.39 2.40 -6.29
CA TYR A 365 -13.91 2.49 -4.92
C TYR A 365 -12.98 3.33 -4.07
N LEU A 366 -13.47 3.78 -2.92
CA LEU A 366 -12.77 4.74 -2.08
C LEU A 366 -12.38 4.07 -0.76
N LEU A 367 -11.08 3.93 -0.53
CA LEU A 367 -10.56 3.22 0.63
C LEU A 367 -10.90 3.86 1.99
N HIS A 368 -10.96 3.02 3.01
CA HIS A 368 -11.27 3.33 4.40
C HIS A 368 -10.05 3.18 5.33
N VAL A 369 -8.95 3.90 5.03
CA VAL A 369 -7.67 3.79 5.75
C VAL A 369 -7.54 4.74 6.95
N SER A 370 -8.57 4.77 7.81
CA SER A 370 -8.59 5.64 9.00
C SER A 370 -7.41 5.36 9.92
N GLY A 371 -6.55 6.36 10.13
CA GLY A 371 -5.37 6.25 11.00
C GLY A 371 -4.05 5.94 10.29
N SER A 372 -4.05 5.57 9.00
CA SER A 372 -2.84 5.27 8.21
C SER A 372 -2.11 6.51 7.65
N GLY A 373 -2.42 7.70 8.19
CA GLY A 373 -1.91 8.97 7.70
C GLY A 373 -2.50 9.37 6.34
N ALA A 374 -1.77 10.20 5.60
CA ALA A 374 -2.25 10.79 4.36
C ALA A 374 -2.01 9.91 3.10
N PHE A 375 -1.68 8.63 3.27
CA PHE A 375 -1.48 7.63 2.22
C PHE A 375 -2.82 7.35 1.51
N LEU A 376 -2.87 7.57 0.19
CA LEU A 376 -4.11 7.57 -0.60
C LEU A 376 -5.20 8.51 -0.08
N ALA A 377 -4.84 9.48 0.78
CA ALA A 377 -5.79 10.43 1.37
C ALA A 377 -6.15 11.59 0.44
N ASN A 378 -5.81 11.51 -0.84
CA ASN A 378 -6.26 12.49 -1.82
C ASN A 378 -7.59 12.06 -2.43
N ASP A 379 -8.56 11.90 -1.53
CA ASP A 379 -9.91 12.34 -1.81
C ASP A 379 -9.81 13.82 -2.24
N THR A 380 -9.96 14.09 -3.53
CA THR A 380 -10.07 15.47 -4.04
C THR A 380 -11.30 16.20 -3.49
N THR A 381 -12.13 15.54 -2.66
CA THR A 381 -13.26 16.15 -2.00
C THR A 381 -13.07 16.39 -0.49
N ASN A 382 -12.17 15.68 0.20
CA ASN A 382 -12.08 15.71 1.67
C ASN A 382 -13.48 15.53 2.31
N LYS A 383 -14.29 14.63 1.78
CA LYS A 383 -15.67 14.33 2.18
C LYS A 383 -15.79 12.85 2.54
N THR A 384 -15.62 12.60 3.81
CA THR A 384 -16.10 11.39 4.45
C THR A 384 -17.50 11.65 4.99
N TYR A 385 -18.33 10.61 5.03
CA TYR A 385 -19.66 10.53 5.60
C TYR A 385 -19.69 9.42 6.65
N CYS A 386 -20.67 9.44 7.56
CA CYS A 386 -20.86 8.37 8.54
C CYS A 386 -22.21 7.69 8.30
N VAL A 387 -22.22 6.39 8.04
CA VAL A 387 -23.42 5.61 7.71
C VAL A 387 -23.58 4.41 8.64
N ALA A 388 -24.81 3.92 8.79
CA ALA A 388 -25.10 2.71 9.55
C ALA A 388 -24.60 1.46 8.82
N MET A 389 -23.95 0.55 9.53
CA MET A 389 -23.49 -0.74 9.01
C MET A 389 -24.66 -1.68 8.63
N ASP A 390 -24.38 -2.62 7.74
CA ASP A 390 -25.30 -3.69 7.34
C ASP A 390 -25.35 -4.79 8.40
N GLY A 391 -26.46 -5.52 8.49
CA GLY A 391 -26.60 -6.67 9.40
C GLY A 391 -26.72 -6.35 10.89
N VAL A 392 -26.75 -5.06 11.28
CA VAL A 392 -26.95 -4.65 12.68
C VAL A 392 -28.39 -4.89 13.14
N ASP A 393 -28.56 -5.41 14.36
CA ASP A 393 -29.87 -5.56 15.00
C ASP A 393 -30.60 -4.20 15.08
N VAL A 394 -31.87 -4.21 14.62
CA VAL A 394 -32.69 -2.99 14.49
C VAL A 394 -32.86 -2.25 15.82
N LYS A 395 -32.92 -2.96 16.96
CA LYS A 395 -33.08 -2.30 18.27
C LYS A 395 -31.80 -1.59 18.68
N THR A 396 -30.65 -2.20 18.41
CA THR A 396 -29.34 -1.59 18.67
C THR A 396 -29.15 -0.35 17.80
N LEU A 397 -29.51 -0.47 16.52
CA LEU A 397 -29.44 0.65 15.59
C LEU A 397 -30.42 1.78 15.94
N GLN A 398 -31.64 1.44 16.38
CA GLN A 398 -32.62 2.41 16.85
C GLN A 398 -32.11 3.16 18.09
N ALA A 399 -31.51 2.47 19.06
CA ALA A 399 -30.95 3.11 20.24
C ALA A 399 -29.80 4.08 19.89
N ALA A 400 -28.98 3.74 18.91
CA ALA A 400 -27.93 4.61 18.40
C ALA A 400 -28.50 5.83 17.66
N LEU A 401 -29.55 5.64 16.84
CA LEU A 401 -30.28 6.72 16.18
C LEU A 401 -30.92 7.68 17.20
N ASP A 402 -31.60 7.15 18.21
CA ASP A 402 -32.21 7.94 19.29
C ASP A 402 -31.16 8.76 20.05
N TRP A 403 -29.98 8.17 20.27
CA TRP A 403 -28.86 8.89 20.87
C TRP A 403 -28.35 10.02 19.97
N ALA A 404 -28.17 9.74 18.66
CA ALA A 404 -27.71 10.72 17.69
C ALA A 404 -28.65 11.94 17.63
N CYS A 405 -29.95 11.70 17.53
CA CYS A 405 -30.97 12.76 17.45
C CYS A 405 -31.22 13.46 18.80
N GLY A 406 -31.02 12.78 19.92
CA GLY A 406 -31.20 13.33 21.26
C GLY A 406 -29.89 13.91 21.84
N PRO A 407 -29.18 13.17 22.73
CA PRO A 407 -27.92 13.62 23.33
C PRO A 407 -26.85 14.10 22.35
N GLY A 408 -26.67 13.43 21.20
CA GLY A 408 -25.69 13.79 20.18
C GLY A 408 -26.05 15.08 19.43
N ARG A 409 -27.33 15.49 19.48
CA ARG A 409 -27.85 16.71 18.84
C ARG A 409 -27.49 16.78 17.34
N ALA A 410 -27.60 15.66 16.63
CA ALA A 410 -27.57 15.60 15.17
C ALA A 410 -28.79 16.34 14.59
N ASN A 411 -28.70 16.80 13.34
CA ASN A 411 -29.86 17.33 12.65
C ASN A 411 -30.72 16.18 12.12
N CYS A 412 -31.79 15.86 12.84
CA CYS A 412 -32.74 14.82 12.46
C CYS A 412 -34.06 15.40 11.89
N SER A 413 -34.08 16.67 11.46
CA SER A 413 -35.27 17.25 10.82
C SER A 413 -35.55 16.59 9.47
N GLU A 414 -34.51 16.37 8.66
CA GLU A 414 -34.64 15.86 7.28
C GLU A 414 -35.17 14.42 7.18
N ILE A 415 -35.15 13.68 8.31
CA ILE A 415 -35.66 12.31 8.40
C ILE A 415 -37.07 12.23 9.00
N GLN A 416 -37.76 13.37 9.18
CA GLN A 416 -39.15 13.40 9.67
C GLN A 416 -40.14 13.15 8.53
N PRO A 417 -41.37 12.66 8.81
CA PRO A 417 -42.39 12.45 7.79
C PRO A 417 -42.64 13.71 6.94
N GLY A 418 -42.48 13.57 5.62
CA GLY A 418 -42.67 14.66 4.66
C GLY A 418 -41.37 15.35 4.21
N GLU A 419 -40.24 15.04 4.84
CA GLU A 419 -38.94 15.66 4.56
C GLU A 419 -38.09 14.88 3.53
N SER A 420 -37.02 15.52 3.08
CA SER A 420 -36.25 15.10 1.90
C SER A 420 -35.55 13.74 2.05
N CYS A 421 -35.21 13.35 3.29
CA CYS A 421 -34.51 12.12 3.67
C CYS A 421 -35.38 11.15 4.49
N TYR A 422 -36.71 11.32 4.47
CA TYR A 422 -37.61 10.38 5.14
C TYR A 422 -37.66 9.01 4.45
N GLN A 423 -37.51 8.98 3.12
CA GLN A 423 -37.55 7.76 2.34
C GLN A 423 -36.12 7.26 2.04
N PRO A 424 -35.87 5.94 2.09
CA PRO A 424 -36.79 4.90 2.50
C PRO A 424 -37.10 4.95 4.00
N ASN A 425 -38.36 4.76 4.37
CA ASN A 425 -38.80 4.78 5.78
C ASN A 425 -38.35 3.51 6.52
N ASN A 426 -37.08 3.46 6.89
CA ASN A 426 -36.49 2.41 7.70
C ASN A 426 -35.39 2.95 8.62
N VAL A 427 -35.13 2.22 9.70
CA VAL A 427 -34.19 2.63 10.76
C VAL A 427 -32.78 2.83 10.21
N LYS A 428 -32.32 2.01 9.26
CA LYS A 428 -30.99 2.12 8.67
C LYS A 428 -30.79 3.43 7.91
N GLY A 429 -31.73 3.79 7.05
CA GLY A 429 -31.70 5.03 6.28
C GLY A 429 -31.70 6.26 7.19
N HIS A 430 -32.58 6.26 8.19
CA HIS A 430 -32.67 7.34 9.18
C HIS A 430 -31.42 7.44 10.06
N ALA A 431 -30.90 6.30 10.53
CA ALA A 431 -29.65 6.21 11.29
C ALA A 431 -28.46 6.73 10.48
N SER A 432 -28.30 6.31 9.23
CA SER A 432 -27.23 6.80 8.36
C SER A 432 -27.25 8.31 8.22
N PHE A 433 -28.42 8.92 8.01
CA PHE A 433 -28.50 10.38 7.92
C PHE A 433 -28.14 11.07 9.24
N ALA A 434 -28.69 10.59 10.36
CA ALA A 434 -28.43 11.14 11.69
C ALA A 434 -26.96 11.01 12.09
N PHE A 435 -26.34 9.85 11.83
CA PHE A 435 -24.94 9.58 12.10
C PHE A 435 -24.04 10.51 11.29
N ASN A 436 -24.30 10.65 10.00
CA ASN A 436 -23.56 11.59 9.17
C ASN A 436 -23.73 13.04 9.65
N SER A 437 -24.95 13.45 9.99
CA SER A 437 -25.17 14.80 10.49
C SER A 437 -24.38 15.08 11.78
N TYR A 438 -24.29 14.12 12.70
CA TYR A 438 -23.45 14.23 13.89
C TYR A 438 -21.96 14.28 13.52
N TYR A 439 -21.50 13.34 12.70
CA TYR A 439 -20.11 13.22 12.26
C TYR A 439 -19.58 14.51 11.61
N GLN A 440 -20.36 15.13 10.71
CA GLN A 440 -19.98 16.40 10.09
C GLN A 440 -19.93 17.54 11.11
N LYS A 441 -20.90 17.58 12.03
CA LYS A 441 -20.99 18.61 13.06
C LYS A 441 -19.80 18.58 14.01
N GLU A 442 -19.32 17.38 14.37
CA GLU A 442 -18.12 17.18 15.20
C GLU A 442 -16.80 17.37 14.42
N GLY A 443 -16.86 17.95 13.21
CA GLY A 443 -15.67 18.22 12.41
C GLY A 443 -14.97 16.96 11.92
N ARG A 444 -15.69 15.83 11.84
CA ARG A 444 -15.17 14.53 11.42
C ARG A 444 -14.06 14.00 12.36
N ALA A 445 -14.14 14.37 13.64
CA ALA A 445 -13.19 13.95 14.66
C ALA A 445 -13.09 12.42 14.78
N SER A 446 -11.92 11.92 15.15
CA SER A 446 -11.72 10.48 15.41
C SER A 446 -12.71 9.99 16.48
N GLY A 447 -13.37 8.85 16.24
CA GLY A 447 -14.40 8.28 17.12
C GLY A 447 -15.80 8.91 17.00
N SER A 448 -15.99 9.99 16.24
CA SER A 448 -17.32 10.60 16.04
C SER A 448 -18.24 9.80 15.12
N CYS A 449 -17.74 8.71 14.52
CA CYS A 449 -18.51 7.75 13.71
C CYS A 449 -18.40 6.32 14.28
N ASP A 450 -18.45 6.18 15.60
CA ASP A 450 -18.40 4.87 16.26
C ASP A 450 -19.81 4.35 16.59
N PHE A 451 -20.62 5.16 17.29
CA PHE A 451 -21.98 4.81 17.73
C PHE A 451 -22.09 3.44 18.42
N LYS A 452 -21.04 3.02 19.16
CA LYS A 452 -20.88 1.68 19.75
C LYS A 452 -20.69 0.57 18.71
N GLY A 453 -19.94 0.86 17.65
CA GLY A 453 -19.58 -0.08 16.60
C GLY A 453 -20.69 -0.40 15.60
N VAL A 454 -21.73 0.43 15.48
CA VAL A 454 -22.85 0.22 14.53
C VAL A 454 -22.83 1.15 13.33
N ALA A 455 -21.84 2.04 13.27
CA ALA A 455 -21.65 2.99 12.20
C ALA A 455 -20.25 2.85 11.60
N MET A 456 -20.13 3.24 10.35
CA MET A 456 -18.87 3.22 9.61
C MET A 456 -18.69 4.51 8.83
N ILE A 457 -17.44 4.95 8.73
CA ILE A 457 -17.09 6.05 7.84
C ILE A 457 -17.11 5.51 6.42
N THR A 458 -17.89 6.14 5.56
CA THR A 458 -17.87 5.92 4.11
C THR A 458 -17.43 7.17 3.40
N THR A 459 -16.87 7.03 2.22
CA THR A 459 -16.46 8.10 1.32
C THR A 459 -17.43 8.19 0.13
N THR A 460 -18.31 7.19 -0.02
CA THR A 460 -19.43 7.20 -0.96
C THR A 460 -20.49 8.18 -0.46
N ASP A 461 -20.87 9.13 -1.31
CA ASP A 461 -21.94 10.09 -1.01
C ASP A 461 -23.28 9.31 -0.84
N PRO A 462 -23.86 9.26 0.38
CA PRO A 462 -25.09 8.49 0.62
C PRO A 462 -26.34 9.21 0.10
N SER A 463 -26.18 10.40 -0.48
CA SER A 463 -27.26 11.19 -1.05
C SER A 463 -27.96 10.45 -2.18
N HIS A 464 -29.28 10.55 -2.21
CA HIS A 464 -30.11 9.90 -3.23
C HIS A 464 -31.39 10.69 -3.45
N GLY A 465 -31.82 10.82 -4.70
CA GLY A 465 -33.02 11.59 -5.05
C GLY A 465 -32.98 13.02 -4.51
N SER A 466 -33.96 13.37 -3.67
CA SER A 466 -34.01 14.66 -2.97
C SER A 466 -33.24 14.68 -1.65
N CYS A 467 -32.87 13.52 -1.11
CA CYS A 467 -32.15 13.39 0.15
C CYS A 467 -30.67 13.72 -0.05
N ILE A 468 -30.21 14.82 0.54
CA ILE A 468 -28.82 15.26 0.43
C ILE A 468 -28.15 15.20 1.78
N PHE A 469 -27.12 14.38 1.89
CA PHE A 469 -26.37 14.22 3.12
C PHE A 469 -25.50 15.45 3.40
N PRO A 470 -25.37 15.89 4.67
CA PRO A 470 -24.42 16.93 5.02
C PRO A 470 -23.00 16.57 4.56
N GLY A 471 -22.32 17.51 3.90
CA GLY A 471 -21.00 17.29 3.28
C GLY A 471 -21.07 17.10 1.75
N SER A 472 -22.22 16.75 1.18
CA SER A 472 -22.40 16.53 -0.27
C SER A 472 -22.39 17.83 -1.08
N LYS A 473 -21.96 17.77 -2.36
CA LYS A 473 -22.03 18.92 -3.30
C LYS A 473 -23.11 18.59 -4.32
N LYS A 474 -24.17 19.39 -4.42
CA LYS A 474 -25.04 19.35 -5.60
C LYS A 474 -24.20 19.82 -6.80
N VAL A 475 -24.03 18.97 -7.82
CA VAL A 475 -23.71 19.45 -9.17
C VAL A 475 -24.97 20.17 -9.65
N GLY A 476 -25.06 21.47 -9.37
CA GLY A 476 -26.07 22.30 -9.98
C GLY A 476 -25.73 22.44 -11.45
N ASN A 477 -26.54 21.86 -12.33
CA ASN A 477 -26.65 22.32 -13.70
C ASN A 477 -27.02 23.81 -13.64
N GLN A 478 -26.04 24.70 -13.81
CA GLN A 478 -26.32 26.07 -14.21
C GLN A 478 -26.83 26.01 -15.65
N THR A 479 -28.12 25.74 -15.83
CA THR A 479 -28.81 26.22 -17.01
C THR A 479 -28.80 27.74 -16.91
N GLN A 480 -27.98 28.39 -17.75
CA GLN A 480 -28.15 29.80 -18.08
C GLN A 480 -29.54 29.97 -18.70
N THR A 481 -30.55 30.18 -17.87
CA THR A 481 -31.83 30.72 -18.29
C THR A 481 -31.64 32.22 -18.47
N VAL A 482 -31.30 32.58 -19.71
CA VAL A 482 -31.50 33.95 -20.22
C VAL A 482 -33.00 34.21 -20.17
N VAL A 483 -33.44 35.03 -19.22
CA VAL A 483 -34.77 35.63 -19.25
C VAL A 483 -34.62 37.14 -19.28
N ASN A 484 -34.87 37.66 -20.47
CA ASN A 484 -35.10 39.06 -20.78
C ASN A 484 -36.17 39.64 -19.84
N SER A 485 -35.87 40.73 -19.14
CA SER A 485 -36.91 41.61 -18.61
C SER A 485 -36.49 43.08 -18.73
N THR A 486 -37.42 43.80 -19.34
CA THR A 486 -37.45 45.18 -19.81
C THR A 486 -37.11 46.24 -18.77
N GLN A 487 -36.41 47.27 -19.24
CA GLN A 487 -36.16 48.53 -18.56
C GLN A 487 -37.46 49.24 -18.13
N VAL A 488 -37.48 49.70 -16.88
CA VAL A 488 -38.28 50.86 -16.47
C VAL A 488 -37.30 51.83 -15.80
N ALA A 489 -37.23 53.04 -16.35
CA ALA A 489 -36.42 54.14 -15.85
C ALA A 489 -37.20 54.99 -14.83
N ALA A 490 -36.51 55.46 -13.80
CA ALA A 490 -36.43 56.85 -13.32
C ALA A 490 -36.29 56.94 -11.79
N GLY A 491 -35.33 57.74 -11.33
CA GLY A 491 -35.25 58.19 -9.94
C GLY A 491 -33.84 58.49 -9.45
N GLU A 492 -33.21 59.52 -10.00
CA GLU A 492 -31.96 60.09 -9.49
C GLU A 492 -32.13 60.65 -8.06
N THR A 493 -31.14 60.43 -7.19
CA THR A 493 -30.61 61.52 -6.36
C THR A 493 -29.17 61.26 -5.95
N SER A 494 -28.34 62.24 -6.29
CA SER A 494 -26.90 62.37 -6.09
C SER A 494 -26.54 62.74 -4.66
N SER A 495 -25.40 62.26 -4.16
CA SER A 495 -24.44 63.05 -3.35
C SER A 495 -23.07 62.38 -3.22
N ARG A 496 -22.13 62.85 -4.07
CA ARG A 496 -20.73 63.28 -3.81
C ARG A 496 -19.98 62.64 -2.61
N SER A 497 -18.96 61.80 -2.81
CA SER A 497 -17.53 62.08 -3.13
C SER A 497 -16.67 62.63 -1.98
N LEU A 498 -15.54 61.94 -1.69
CA LEU A 498 -14.16 62.43 -1.48
C LEU A 498 -13.38 61.36 -0.65
N LEU A 499 -12.46 60.60 -1.24
CA LEU A 499 -11.00 60.88 -1.34
C LEU A 499 -10.30 61.05 0.02
N SER A 500 -9.43 60.08 0.39
CA SER A 500 -7.98 60.32 0.56
C SER A 500 -7.24 59.14 1.22
N ARG A 501 -6.27 58.62 0.48
CA ARG A 501 -4.91 58.17 0.86
C ARG A 501 -4.51 58.11 2.35
N GLY A 502 -3.79 57.04 2.71
CA GLY A 502 -2.46 57.18 3.31
C GLY A 502 -2.08 56.27 4.49
N PHE A 503 -1.16 55.34 4.21
CA PHE A 503 0.03 54.94 5.00
C PHE A 503 -0.05 54.10 6.30
N CYS A 504 0.80 53.06 6.26
CA CYS A 504 1.49 52.27 7.29
C CYS A 504 1.46 52.74 8.76
N ALA A 505 1.27 51.77 9.67
CA ALA A 505 2.21 51.52 10.76
C ALA A 505 2.07 50.09 11.31
N SER A 506 3.18 49.37 11.34
CA SER A 506 3.37 48.09 12.03
C SER A 506 3.39 48.31 13.55
N ILE A 507 2.70 47.48 14.33
CA ILE A 507 2.95 47.32 15.76
C ILE A 507 3.01 45.82 16.07
N MET A 508 4.21 45.38 16.44
CA MET A 508 4.49 44.14 17.16
C MET A 508 4.04 44.30 18.62
N ILE A 509 3.30 43.33 19.15
CA ILE A 509 3.13 43.15 20.59
C ILE A 509 3.56 41.73 20.96
N LEU A 510 4.63 41.66 21.75
CA LEU A 510 5.06 40.48 22.51
C LEU A 510 3.94 40.06 23.48
N VAL A 511 3.67 38.76 23.56
CA VAL A 511 3.03 38.16 24.75
C VAL A 511 3.91 37.00 25.22
N THR A 512 4.52 37.20 26.38
CA THR A 512 5.28 36.22 27.14
C THR A 512 4.36 35.38 28.05
N CYS A 513 4.75 34.12 28.18
CA CYS A 513 4.22 33.03 29.01
C CYS A 513 3.63 33.38 30.39
N VAL A 514 2.57 32.65 30.76
CA VAL A 514 2.36 32.18 32.14
C VAL A 514 1.98 30.71 32.11
N LEU A 515 2.90 29.88 32.63
CA LEU A 515 2.68 28.50 33.05
C LEU A 515 1.99 28.51 34.42
N LEU A 516 0.98 27.67 34.63
CA LEU A 516 0.73 27.05 35.94
C LEU A 516 0.14 25.63 35.76
N PRO A 517 0.55 24.65 36.60
CA PRO A 517 0.19 23.24 36.50
C PRO A 517 -0.91 22.85 37.49
N PHE A 518 -1.73 21.85 37.20
CA PHE A 518 -2.42 21.07 38.24
C PHE A 518 -2.74 19.65 37.75
N TRP A 519 -2.11 18.69 38.43
CA TRP A 519 -2.52 17.33 38.83
C TRP A 519 -3.06 16.35 37.80
#